data_AF-A0A6G1HIV2-F1
#
_entry.id   AF-A0A6G1HIV2-F1
#
_cell.length_a   1.000
_cell.length_b   1.000
_cell.length_c   1.000
_cell.angle_alpha   90.00
_cell.angle_beta   90.00
_cell.angle_gamma   90.00
#
_symmetry.space_group_name_H-M   'P 1'
#
loop_
_entity.id
_entity.type
_entity.pdbx_description
1 polymer ?
#
loop_
_entity_poly.entity_id
_entity_poly.type
_entity_poly.pdbx_seq_one_letter_code
_entity_poly.pdbx_strand_id
1 'polypeptide(L)' 'MKLYEDLASKAGITTILSSRTSVLNAANTIFGRYDDLRSPGENVNFQTTILSRFHMIFIARD' A
#
# COMPACT_ATOMS: atom_id res chain seq x y z
N MET A 1 -10.46 -13.79 -3.19
CA MET A 1 -10.27 -13.44 -1.77
C MET A 1 -9.12 -14.30 -1.23
N LYS A 2 -7.88 -13.80 -1.24
CA LYS A 2 -6.76 -14.51 -0.60
C LYS A 2 -6.88 -14.28 0.90
N LEU A 3 -6.96 -15.35 1.68
CA LEU A 3 -6.78 -15.29 3.13
C LEU A 3 -5.31 -14.93 3.36
N TYR A 4 -5.06 -13.69 3.77
CA TYR A 4 -3.74 -13.28 4.25
C TYR A 4 -3.64 -13.72 5.71
N GLU A 5 -2.78 -14.70 5.94
CA GLU A 5 -2.44 -15.20 7.26
C GLU A 5 -1.15 -14.54 7.72
N ASP A 6 -1.24 -13.71 8.76
CA ASP A 6 -0.09 -13.01 9.31
C ASP A 6 0.53 -13.87 10.41
N LEU A 7 1.84 -14.12 10.28
CA LEU A 7 2.63 -14.85 11.26
C LEU A 7 3.16 -13.88 12.32
N ALA A 8 2.81 -14.13 13.58
CA ALA A 8 3.40 -13.45 14.73
C ALA A 8 4.23 -14.46 15.53
N SER A 9 5.51 -14.14 15.75
CA SER A 9 6.39 -14.93 16.63
C SER A 9 6.97 -14.03 17.71
N LYS A 10 6.64 -14.32 18.98
CA LYS A 10 7.14 -13.59 20.15
C LYS A 10 7.22 -14.55 21.34
N ALA A 11 8.26 -14.41 22.16
CA ALA A 11 8.45 -15.19 23.39
C ALA A 11 8.38 -16.72 23.19
N GLY A 12 8.80 -17.23 22.03
CA GLY A 12 8.76 -18.66 21.71
C GLY A 12 7.40 -19.18 21.24
N ILE A 13 6.37 -18.33 21.17
CA ILE A 13 5.06 -18.66 20.63
C ILE A 13 4.96 -18.13 19.21
N THR A 14 4.77 -19.05 18.26
CA THR A 14 4.44 -18.73 16.87
C THR A 14 2.97 -19.00 16.66
N THR A 15 2.22 -17.97 16.29
CA THR A 15 0.80 -18.07 15.99
C THR A 15 0.51 -17.48 14.62
N ILE A 16 -0.50 -18.04 13.97
CA ILE A 16 -1.04 -17.55 12.71
C ILE A 16 -2.36 -16.85 13.03
N LEU A 17 -2.50 -15.60 12.59
CA LEU A 17 -3.71 -14.80 12.79
C LEU A 17 -4.29 -14.40 11.43
N SER A 18 -5.60 -14.58 11.27
CA SER A 18 -6.29 -14.11 10.07
C SER A 18 -6.47 -12.59 10.14
N SER A 19 -5.89 -11.86 9.19
CA SER A 19 -6.11 -10.41 9.06
C SER A 19 -7.15 -10.16 7.96
N ARG A 20 -8.35 -9.70 8.36
CA ARG A 20 -9.47 -9.37 7.45
C ARG A 20 -9.73 -7.87 7.43
N THR A 21 -8.70 -7.10 7.13
CA THR A 21 -8.75 -5.64 7.16
C THR A 21 -8.47 -5.07 5.77
N SER A 22 -9.25 -4.09 5.34
CA SER A 22 -8.95 -3.27 4.16
C SER A 22 -8.04 -2.11 4.56
N VAL A 23 -7.03 -1.81 3.75
CA VAL A 23 -6.06 -0.73 4.01
C VAL A 23 -6.37 0.46 3.10
N LEU A 24 -6.53 1.64 3.69
CA LEU A 24 -6.59 2.93 3.00
C LEU A 24 -5.31 3.70 3.31
N ASN A 25 -4.66 4.25 2.28
CA ASN A 25 -3.44 5.03 2.43
C ASN A 25 -3.60 6.38 1.73
N ALA A 26 -3.32 7.47 2.45
CA ALA A 26 -3.25 8.81 1.90
C ALA A 26 -1.76 9.18 1.76
N ALA A 27 -1.31 9.42 0.53
CA ALA A 27 0.07 9.74 0.26
C ALA A 27 0.17 10.99 -0.59
N ASN A 28 1.19 11.79 -0.31
CA ASN A 28 1.50 12.99 -1.05
C ASN A 28 2.46 12.67 -2.19
N THR A 29 2.44 13.51 -3.23
CA THR A 29 3.41 13.39 -4.32
C THR A 29 4.78 13.90 -3.90
N ILE A 30 5.84 13.39 -4.52
CA ILE A 30 7.23 13.68 -4.17
C ILE A 30 7.54 15.19 -4.27
N PHE A 31 6.99 15.86 -5.28
CA PHE A 31 7.24 17.27 -5.57
C PHE A 31 6.09 18.20 -5.14
N GLY A 32 5.16 17.72 -4.32
CA GLY A 32 4.00 18.49 -3.86
C GLY A 32 2.96 18.83 -4.94
N ARG A 33 3.22 18.46 -6.21
CA ARG A 33 2.28 18.48 -7.33
C ARG A 33 2.33 17.14 -8.05
N TYR A 34 1.22 16.74 -8.66
CA TYR A 34 1.17 15.56 -9.51
C TYR A 34 1.62 15.96 -10.93
N ASP A 35 2.65 15.30 -11.44
CA ASP A 35 3.16 15.51 -12.80
C ASP A 35 2.58 14.43 -13.72
N ASP A 36 1.74 14.84 -14.67
CA ASP A 36 1.10 13.95 -15.65
C ASP A 36 2.09 13.32 -16.64
N LEU A 37 3.29 13.89 -16.78
CA LEU A 37 4.34 13.35 -17.64
C LEU A 37 5.08 12.18 -16.98
N ARG A 38 4.89 11.96 -15.68
CA ARG A 38 5.53 10.91 -14.90
C ARG A 38 4.55 9.80 -14.56
N SER A 39 5.06 8.58 -14.46
CA SER A 39 4.20 7.46 -14.05
C SER A 39 3.72 7.65 -12.60
N PRO A 40 2.58 7.04 -12.20
CA PRO A 40 2.10 7.12 -10.81
C PRO A 40 3.15 6.66 -9.79
N GLY A 41 3.95 5.63 -10.12
CA GLY A 41 5.03 5.15 -9.25
C GLY A 41 6.23 6.09 -9.16
N GLU A 42 6.40 7.02 -10.09
CA GLU A 42 7.41 8.08 -10.01
C GLU A 42 6.86 9.35 -9.32
N ASN A 43 5.54 9.55 -9.37
CA ASN A 43 4.88 10.64 -8.66
C ASN A 43 4.78 10.40 -7.15
N VAL A 44 4.66 9.14 -6.74
CA VAL A 44 4.61 8.72 -5.34
C VAL A 44 5.78 7.78 -5.07
N ASN A 45 6.61 8.05 -4.04
CA ASN A 45 7.80 7.24 -3.72
C ASN A 45 7.44 5.88 -3.07
N PHE A 46 6.64 5.06 -3.76
CA PHE A 46 6.28 3.71 -3.37
C PHE A 46 6.92 2.70 -4.32
N GLN A 47 7.30 1.55 -3.78
CA GLN A 47 7.70 0.42 -4.60
C GLN A 47 6.53 -0.06 -5.46
N THR A 48 6.78 -0.36 -6.73
CA THR A 48 5.79 -0.89 -7.68
C THR A 48 5.05 -2.11 -7.11
N THR A 49 5.74 -2.97 -6.35
CA THR A 49 5.16 -4.15 -5.70
C THR A 49 4.05 -3.82 -4.69
N ILE A 50 4.12 -2.67 -4.02
CA ILE A 50 3.08 -2.21 -3.10
C ILE A 50 1.94 -1.57 -3.88
N LEU A 51 2.24 -0.77 -4.89
CA LEU A 51 1.23 -0.13 -5.74
C LEU A 51 0.34 -1.17 -6.44
N SER A 52 0.93 -2.24 -6.97
CA SER A 52 0.17 -3.34 -7.60
C SER A 52 -0.72 -4.13 -6.63
N ARG A 53 -0.56 -3.95 -5.31
CA ARG A 53 -1.46 -4.56 -4.29
C ARG A 53 -2.70 -3.72 -4.02
N PHE A 54 -2.69 -2.42 -4.37
CA PHE A 54 -3.88 -1.59 -4.27
C PHE A 54 -4.75 -1.81 -5.50
N HIS A 55 -5.99 -2.23 -5.29
CA HIS A 55 -6.96 -2.42 -6.38
C HIS A 55 -7.43 -1.08 -6.97
N MET A 56 -7.39 0.00 -6.19
CA MET A 56 -7.81 1.34 -6.61
C MET A 56 -6.82 2.37 -6.09
N ILE A 57 -6.46 3.32 -6.93
CA ILE A 57 -5.59 4.46 -6.63
C ILE A 57 -6.31 5.72 -7.11
N PHE A 58 -6.52 6.68 -6.22
CA PHE A 58 -7.19 7.95 -6.52
C PHE A 58 -6.20 9.11 -6.40
N ILE A 59 -6.17 9.97 -7.41
CA ILE A 59 -5.38 11.21 -7.40
C ILE A 59 -6.35 12.36 -7.13
N ALA A 60 -6.31 12.91 -5.92
CA ALA A 60 -7.05 14.12 -5.59
C ALA A 60 -6.28 15.35 -6.11
N ARG A 61 -6.93 16.15 -6.95
CA ARG A 61 -6.48 17.48 -7.38
C ARG A 61 -7.52 18.48 -6.93
N ASP A 62 -7.08 19.66 -6.52
CA ASP A 62 -7.97 20.83 -6.43
C ASP A 62 -8.39 21.27 -7.84
#